data_AF-A0A1G7HNJ3-F1
#
_entry.id   AF-A0A1G7HNJ3-F1
#
_cell.length_a   1.000
_cell.length_b   1.000
_cell.length_c   1.000
_cell.angle_alpha   90.00
_cell.angle_beta   90.00
_cell.angle_gamma   90.00
#
_symmetry.space_group_name_H-M   'P 1'
#
loop_
_entity.id
_entity.type
_entity.pdbx_description
1 polymer ?
#
loop_
_entity_poly.entity_id
_entity_poly.type
_entity_poly.pdbx_seq_one_letter_code
_entity_poly.pdbx_strand_id
1 'polypeptide(L)'
;MTTMELGSKFVRRGLWLFVFGLFIGFGPWAHYMHGAMEEVHEAFLKNVTLWWGCPWTLAVYDTQLGSLAMVAFGLCFRMCARDSAVPVTATVKMALPLCFYGILGEFVAGYLFYFVVNHMWPDFYFTPIHEGKDLWLGVQGVCLAVCFVGAVMAVRGIDSTLDGAIAQ
;
A
#
# COMPACT_ATOMS: atom_id res chain seq x y z
N MET A 1 -15.62 18.52 8.47
CA MET A 1 -14.30 17.88 8.58
C MET A 1 -13.23 18.92 8.35
N THR A 2 -12.53 19.29 9.41
CA THR A 2 -11.40 20.23 9.40
C THR A 2 -10.10 19.52 8.98
N THR A 3 -9.07 20.30 8.65
CA THR A 3 -7.75 19.76 8.32
C THR A 3 -7.15 18.96 9.48
N MET A 4 -7.32 19.43 10.72
CA MET A 4 -6.89 18.72 11.94
C MET A 4 -7.59 17.36 12.11
N GLU A 5 -8.91 17.31 11.89
CA GLU A 5 -9.68 16.06 11.96
C GLU A 5 -9.26 15.06 10.87
N LEU A 6 -9.05 15.55 9.64
CA LEU A 6 -8.57 14.72 8.54
C LEU A 6 -7.17 14.15 8.84
N GLY A 7 -6.25 15.00 9.29
CA GLY A 7 -4.90 14.59 9.65
C GLY A 7 -4.88 13.54 10.77
N SER A 8 -5.74 13.71 11.78
CA SER A 8 -5.88 12.72 12.86
C SER A 8 -6.41 11.37 12.36
N LYS A 9 -7.34 11.37 11.39
CA LYS A 9 -7.83 10.14 10.76
C LYS A 9 -6.75 9.46 9.92
N PHE A 10 -5.94 10.21 9.18
CA PHE A 10 -4.79 9.70 8.44
C PHE A 10 -3.78 9.00 9.37
N VAL A 11 -3.35 9.67 10.44
CA VAL A 11 -2.42 9.08 11.42
C VAL A 11 -3.01 7.80 12.02
N ARG A 12 -4.26 7.84 12.48
CA ARG A 12 -4.88 6.67 13.12
C ARG A 12 -5.01 5.49 12.16
N ARG A 13 -5.45 5.73 10.92
CA ARG A 13 -5.61 4.66 9.92
C ARG A 13 -4.27 4.13 9.42
N GLY A 14 -3.29 5.01 9.22
CA GLY A 14 -1.92 4.64 8.88
C GLY A 14 -1.29 3.77 9.95
N LEU A 15 -1.37 4.14 11.23
CA LEU A 15 -0.84 3.30 12.33
C LEU A 15 -1.50 1.92 12.38
N TRP A 16 -2.82 1.84 12.17
CA TRP A 16 -3.51 0.54 12.09
C TRP A 16 -3.00 -0.32 10.93
N LEU A 17 -2.87 0.26 9.73
CA LEU A 17 -2.33 -0.46 8.57
C LEU A 17 -0.86 -0.84 8.76
N PHE A 18 -0.07 -0.02 9.45
CA PHE A 18 1.33 -0.32 9.74
C PHE A 18 1.45 -1.54 10.65
N VAL A 19 0.70 -1.57 11.76
CA VAL A 19 0.65 -2.73 12.66
C VAL A 19 0.16 -3.97 11.93
N PHE A 20 -0.87 -3.82 11.09
CA PHE A 20 -1.34 -4.89 10.24
C PHE A 20 -0.25 -5.40 9.28
N GLY A 21 0.49 -4.49 8.64
CA GLY A 21 1.64 -4.77 7.78
C GLY A 21 2.75 -5.54 8.49
N LEU A 22 3.02 -5.25 9.76
CA LEU A 22 3.97 -6.02 10.57
C LEU A 22 3.47 -7.45 10.79
N PHE A 23 2.17 -7.62 11.04
CA PHE A 23 1.57 -8.95 11.25
C PHE A 23 1.57 -9.80 9.98
N ILE A 24 1.22 -9.23 8.82
CA ILE A 24 1.23 -9.99 7.56
C ILE A 24 2.67 -10.23 7.03
N GLY A 25 3.66 -9.49 7.53
CA GLY A 25 5.08 -9.71 7.24
C GLY A 25 5.62 -11.07 7.67
N PHE A 26 4.91 -11.77 8.57
CA PHE A 26 5.23 -13.17 8.91
C PHE A 26 5.04 -14.13 7.72
N GLY A 27 4.22 -13.77 6.72
CA GLY A 27 4.02 -14.57 5.51
C GLY A 27 5.29 -14.78 4.70
N PRO A 28 5.91 -13.71 4.18
CA PRO A 28 7.21 -13.80 3.51
C PRO A 28 8.26 -14.50 4.37
N TRP A 29 8.29 -14.25 5.68
CA TRP A 29 9.23 -14.92 6.56
C TRP A 29 9.00 -16.43 6.59
N ALA A 30 7.76 -16.89 6.82
CA ALA A 30 7.43 -18.31 6.80
C ALA A 30 7.72 -18.95 5.44
N HIS A 31 7.42 -18.24 4.35
CA HIS A 31 7.71 -18.69 2.98
C HIS A 31 9.20 -18.95 2.77
N TYR A 32 10.06 -18.01 3.16
CA TYR A 32 11.51 -18.18 3.00
C TYR A 32 12.11 -19.19 3.97
N MET A 33 11.60 -19.29 5.20
CA MET A 33 12.05 -20.34 6.14
C MET A 33 11.71 -21.74 5.61
N HIS A 34 10.55 -21.91 4.97
CA HIS A 34 10.17 -23.17 4.36
C HIS A 34 10.98 -23.45 3.09
N GLY A 35 11.04 -22.50 2.16
CA GLY A 35 11.76 -22.68 0.89
C GLY A 35 13.27 -22.83 1.04
N ALA A 36 13.88 -22.29 2.11
CA ALA A 36 15.29 -22.52 2.41
C ALA A 36 15.64 -23.99 2.74
N MET A 37 14.64 -24.82 3.00
CA MET A 37 14.79 -26.25 3.27
C MET A 37 14.61 -27.11 2.01
N GLU A 38 14.27 -26.52 0.87
CA GLU A 38 13.97 -27.22 -0.39
C GLU A 38 15.08 -27.04 -1.43
N GLU A 39 15.17 -27.96 -2.40
CA GLU A 39 16.10 -27.84 -3.52
C GLU A 39 15.67 -26.72 -4.48
N VAL A 40 16.63 -25.87 -4.87
CA VAL A 40 16.36 -24.76 -5.80
C VAL A 40 16.45 -25.25 -7.25
N HIS A 41 15.32 -25.29 -7.95
CA HIS A 41 15.27 -25.68 -9.36
C HIS A 41 15.68 -24.55 -10.33
N GLU A 42 16.30 -24.88 -11.47
CA GLU A 42 16.73 -23.89 -12.47
C GLU A 42 15.61 -22.98 -13.00
N ALA A 43 14.38 -23.50 -13.06
CA ALA A 43 13.22 -22.73 -13.48
C ALA A 43 12.93 -21.54 -12.54
N PHE A 44 13.14 -21.73 -11.23
CA PHE A 44 13.01 -20.67 -10.22
C PHE A 44 14.05 -19.56 -10.45
N LEU A 45 15.30 -19.93 -10.73
CA LEU A 45 16.40 -18.99 -11.00
C LEU A 45 16.16 -18.12 -12.24
N LYS A 46 15.43 -18.64 -13.23
CA LYS A 46 15.07 -17.90 -14.46
C LYS A 46 13.91 -16.93 -14.27
N ASN A 47 13.14 -17.09 -13.19
CA ASN A 47 11.90 -16.35 -12.95
C ASN A 47 12.04 -15.28 -11.86
N VAL A 48 13.07 -15.37 -11.02
CA VAL A 48 13.26 -14.52 -9.84
C VAL A 48 14.52 -13.67 -9.99
N THR A 49 14.35 -12.38 -10.30
CA THR A 49 15.30 -11.38 -9.79
C THR A 49 15.06 -11.33 -8.27
N LEU A 50 16.06 -11.63 -7.44
CA LEU A 50 15.95 -11.89 -5.98
C LEU A 50 14.98 -11.02 -5.16
N TRP A 51 14.68 -9.79 -5.57
CA TRP A 51 13.75 -8.87 -4.91
C TRP A 51 12.26 -9.25 -5.05
N TRP A 52 11.90 -10.11 -6.01
CA TRP A 52 10.54 -10.65 -6.24
C TRP A 52 10.50 -12.16 -6.00
N GLY A 53 11.22 -12.66 -4.99
CA GLY A 53 11.24 -14.09 -4.70
C GLY A 53 10.04 -14.60 -3.90
N CYS A 54 9.24 -13.70 -3.31
CA CYS A 54 8.06 -14.05 -2.54
C CYS A 54 6.83 -13.29 -3.05
N PRO A 55 5.72 -13.99 -3.33
CA PRO A 55 4.51 -13.37 -3.88
C PRO A 55 3.94 -12.29 -2.97
N TRP A 56 4.20 -12.39 -1.67
CA TRP A 56 3.64 -11.47 -0.67
C TRP A 56 4.50 -10.25 -0.38
N THR A 57 5.72 -10.15 -0.95
CA THR A 57 6.64 -9.04 -0.66
C THR A 57 6.02 -7.69 -0.99
N LEU A 58 5.40 -7.55 -2.18
CA LEU A 58 4.83 -6.26 -2.61
C LEU A 58 3.68 -5.84 -1.70
N ALA A 59 2.74 -6.74 -1.40
CA ALA A 59 1.61 -6.47 -0.52
C ALA A 59 2.06 -6.04 0.89
N VAL A 60 3.07 -6.71 1.47
CA VAL A 60 3.62 -6.35 2.79
C VAL A 60 4.32 -5.00 2.73
N TYR A 61 5.14 -4.78 1.70
CA TYR A 61 5.89 -3.54 1.51
C TYR A 61 4.96 -2.33 1.33
N ASP A 62 3.96 -2.43 0.46
CA ASP A 62 2.99 -1.35 0.25
C ASP A 62 2.15 -1.10 1.51
N THR A 63 1.74 -2.15 2.21
CA THR A 63 1.03 -2.01 3.49
C THR A 63 1.87 -1.26 4.52
N GLN A 64 3.17 -1.55 4.64
CA GLN A 64 4.05 -0.88 5.59
C GLN A 64 4.44 0.53 5.15
N LEU A 65 4.95 0.71 3.94
CA LEU A 65 5.40 2.03 3.48
C LEU A 65 4.25 2.97 3.13
N GLY A 66 3.20 2.47 2.47
CA GLY A 66 2.00 3.25 2.18
C GLY A 66 1.33 3.74 3.46
N SER A 67 1.31 2.90 4.51
CA SER A 67 0.77 3.32 5.80
C SER A 67 1.66 4.33 6.54
N LEU A 68 2.98 4.22 6.45
CA LEU A 68 3.90 5.26 6.94
C LEU A 68 3.71 6.58 6.18
N ALA A 69 3.51 6.54 4.87
CA ALA A 69 3.18 7.72 4.08
C ALA A 69 1.85 8.36 4.55
N MET A 70 0.82 7.55 4.82
CA MET A 70 -0.43 8.04 5.41
C MET A 70 -0.21 8.73 6.77
N VAL A 71 0.66 8.17 7.63
CA VAL A 71 1.02 8.81 8.91
C VAL A 71 1.71 10.15 8.64
N ALA A 72 2.68 10.20 7.73
CA ALA A 72 3.38 11.42 7.36
C ALA A 72 2.41 12.51 6.85
N PHE A 73 1.52 12.18 5.91
CA PHE A 73 0.49 13.10 5.44
C PHE A 73 -0.39 13.61 6.58
N GLY A 74 -0.80 12.72 7.48
CA GLY A 74 -1.61 13.08 8.64
C GLY A 74 -0.90 14.05 9.58
N LEU A 75 0.39 13.84 9.82
CA LEU A 75 1.22 14.75 10.62
C LEU A 75 1.37 16.12 9.93
N CYS A 76 1.64 16.14 8.63
CA CYS A 76 1.70 17.39 7.85
C CYS A 76 0.39 18.17 7.94
N PHE A 77 -0.76 17.53 7.72
CA PHE A 77 -2.07 18.18 7.87
C PHE A 77 -2.27 18.78 9.27
N ARG A 78 -1.85 18.07 10.33
CA ARG A 78 -1.98 18.57 11.71
C ARG A 78 -1.05 19.74 12.01
N MET A 79 0.17 19.71 11.47
CA MET A 79 1.15 20.78 11.65
C MET A 79 0.72 22.06 10.94
N CYS A 80 0.21 21.95 9.71
CA CYS A 80 -0.24 23.12 8.93
C CYS A 80 -1.56 23.71 9.46
N ALA A 81 -2.37 22.91 10.17
CA ALA A 81 -3.66 23.33 10.73
C ALA A 81 -3.59 23.79 12.19
N ARG A 82 -2.38 23.99 12.76
CA ARG A 82 -2.21 24.26 14.19
C ARG A 82 -3.01 25.46 14.70
N ASP A 83 -3.20 26.48 13.85
CA ASP A 83 -3.78 27.76 14.24
C ASP A 83 -5.10 28.11 13.51
N SER A 84 -5.60 27.23 12.64
CA SER A 84 -6.80 27.53 11.85
C SER A 84 -7.71 26.31 11.63
N ALA A 85 -9.00 26.48 11.95
CA ALA A 85 -10.04 25.46 11.72
C ALA A 85 -10.48 25.40 10.24
N VAL A 86 -9.51 25.41 9.31
CA VAL A 86 -9.79 25.48 7.88
C VAL A 86 -10.58 24.24 7.44
N PRO A 87 -11.73 24.41 6.78
CA PRO A 87 -12.50 23.30 6.24
C PRO A 87 -11.79 22.70 5.02
N VAL A 88 -11.77 21.37 4.95
CA VAL A 88 -11.15 20.66 3.83
C VAL A 88 -12.11 20.61 2.63
N THR A 89 -11.58 20.79 1.41
CA THR A 89 -12.33 20.61 0.16
C THR A 89 -12.78 19.17 -0.04
N ALA A 90 -13.87 18.93 -0.80
CA ALA A 90 -14.37 17.59 -1.05
C ALA A 90 -13.31 16.66 -1.68
N THR A 91 -12.52 17.19 -2.62
CA THR A 91 -11.42 16.47 -3.28
C THR A 91 -10.36 15.99 -2.29
N VAL A 92 -9.91 16.83 -1.37
CA VAL A 92 -8.88 16.44 -0.40
C VAL A 92 -9.44 15.45 0.64
N LYS A 93 -10.75 15.49 0.93
CA LYS A 93 -11.40 14.47 1.79
C LYS A 93 -11.34 13.07 1.17
N MET A 94 -11.29 12.96 -0.16
CA MET A 94 -11.18 11.69 -0.87
C MET A 94 -9.78 11.07 -0.79
N ALA A 95 -8.76 11.85 -0.45
CA ALA A 95 -7.39 11.34 -0.32
C ALA A 95 -7.30 10.18 0.69
N LEU A 96 -7.92 10.34 1.86
CA LEU A 96 -7.90 9.32 2.92
C LEU A 96 -8.49 7.97 2.49
N PRO A 97 -9.75 7.89 2.01
CA PRO A 97 -10.31 6.62 1.58
C PRO A 97 -9.56 6.03 0.39
N LEU A 98 -9.05 6.83 -0.55
CA LEU A 98 -8.26 6.32 -1.69
C LEU A 98 -6.95 5.68 -1.25
N CYS A 99 -6.18 6.31 -0.36
CA CYS A 99 -4.99 5.69 0.22
C CYS A 99 -5.35 4.42 1.00
N PHE A 100 -6.35 4.52 1.89
CA PHE A 100 -6.70 3.41 2.78
C PHE A 100 -7.21 2.17 2.01
N TYR A 101 -8.16 2.37 1.09
CA TYR A 101 -8.72 1.27 0.30
C TYR A 101 -7.79 0.84 -0.83
N GLY A 102 -6.91 1.71 -1.34
CA GLY A 102 -5.84 1.33 -2.25
C GLY A 102 -4.89 0.32 -1.61
N ILE A 103 -4.36 0.64 -0.43
CA ILE A 103 -3.46 -0.25 0.33
C ILE A 103 -4.19 -1.54 0.76
N LEU A 104 -5.43 -1.43 1.27
CA LEU A 104 -6.18 -2.62 1.66
C LEU A 104 -6.52 -3.50 0.45
N GLY A 105 -6.85 -2.88 -0.68
CA GLY A 105 -7.06 -3.56 -1.95
C GLY A 105 -5.80 -4.27 -2.42
N GLU A 106 -4.64 -3.63 -2.29
CA GLU A 106 -3.34 -4.22 -2.63
C GLU A 106 -3.03 -5.44 -1.75
N PHE A 107 -3.32 -5.37 -0.45
CA PHE A 107 -3.25 -6.56 0.40
C PHE A 107 -4.17 -7.67 -0.09
N VAL A 108 -5.43 -7.38 -0.42
CA VAL A 108 -6.36 -8.41 -0.90
C VAL A 108 -5.89 -8.99 -2.24
N ALA A 109 -5.39 -8.16 -3.16
CA ALA A 109 -4.93 -8.55 -4.49
C ALA A 109 -3.60 -9.31 -4.48
N GLY A 110 -2.58 -8.76 -3.80
CA GLY A 110 -1.27 -9.37 -3.70
C GLY A 110 -1.25 -10.57 -2.77
N TYR A 111 -2.04 -10.56 -1.70
CA TYR A 111 -1.99 -11.58 -0.65
C TYR A 111 -3.04 -12.67 -0.78
N LEU A 112 -4.32 -12.31 -0.74
CA LEU A 112 -5.40 -13.31 -0.73
C LEU A 112 -5.70 -13.83 -2.14
N PHE A 113 -5.73 -12.93 -3.12
CA PHE A 113 -6.03 -13.28 -4.50
C PHE A 113 -4.91 -14.10 -5.16
N TYR A 114 -3.69 -14.08 -4.62
CA TYR A 114 -2.64 -15.04 -4.97
C TYR A 114 -3.16 -16.49 -4.95
N PHE A 115 -3.88 -16.89 -3.90
CA PHE A 115 -4.39 -18.27 -3.78
C PHE A 115 -5.44 -18.60 -4.84
N VAL A 116 -6.24 -17.62 -5.26
CA VAL A 116 -7.24 -17.77 -6.31
C VAL A 116 -6.56 -17.96 -7.66
N VAL A 117 -5.59 -17.10 -7.98
CA VAL A 117 -4.82 -17.20 -9.23
C VAL A 117 -4.02 -18.50 -9.26
N ASN A 118 -3.41 -18.90 -8.14
CA ASN A 118 -2.68 -20.16 -8.03
C ASN A 118 -3.58 -21.39 -8.17
N HIS A 119 -4.85 -21.30 -7.79
CA HIS A 119 -5.81 -22.37 -8.01
C HIS A 119 -6.17 -22.53 -9.50
N MET A 120 -6.25 -21.41 -10.24
CA MET A 120 -6.55 -21.41 -11.68
C MET A 120 -5.32 -21.79 -12.53
N TRP A 121 -4.15 -21.31 -12.12
CA TRP A 121 -2.85 -21.57 -12.75
C TRP A 121 -1.86 -22.02 -11.67
N PRO A 122 -1.75 -23.33 -11.41
CA PRO A 122 -0.83 -23.86 -10.41
C PRO A 122 0.61 -23.40 -10.66
N ASP A 123 1.26 -22.93 -9.60
CA ASP A 123 2.64 -22.45 -9.59
C ASP A 123 2.91 -21.30 -10.57
N PHE A 124 1.90 -20.52 -10.97
CA PHE A 124 2.06 -19.42 -11.91
C PHE A 124 3.12 -18.40 -11.49
N TYR A 125 3.37 -18.27 -10.19
CA TYR A 125 4.37 -17.35 -9.66
C TYR A 125 5.80 -17.86 -9.94
N PHE A 126 6.03 -19.16 -9.74
CA PHE A 126 7.35 -19.80 -9.84
C PHE A 126 7.64 -20.35 -11.25
N THR A 127 6.63 -20.58 -12.06
CA THR A 127 6.73 -21.03 -13.45
C THR A 127 6.43 -19.88 -14.43
N PRO A 128 6.88 -19.95 -15.70
CA PRO A 128 6.68 -18.85 -16.66
C PRO A 128 5.26 -18.88 -17.26
N ILE A 129 4.23 -18.84 -16.41
CA ILE A 129 2.83 -18.73 -16.83
C ILE A 129 2.46 -17.26 -16.84
N HIS A 130 2.41 -16.67 -18.03
CA HIS A 130 2.20 -15.24 -18.22
C HIS A 130 0.79 -14.81 -17.80
N GLU A 131 -0.23 -15.59 -18.13
CA GLU A 131 -1.64 -15.23 -17.90
C GLU A 131 -1.94 -15.02 -16.41
N GLY A 132 -1.44 -15.93 -15.55
CA GLY A 132 -1.59 -15.81 -14.11
C GLY A 132 -0.83 -14.61 -13.55
N LYS A 133 0.41 -14.37 -14.03
CA LYS A 133 1.23 -13.24 -13.57
C LYS A 133 0.63 -11.90 -13.97
N ASP A 134 0.21 -11.76 -15.22
CA ASP A 134 -0.33 -10.52 -15.76
C ASP A 134 -1.66 -10.16 -15.09
N LEU A 135 -2.53 -11.14 -14.83
CA LEU A 135 -3.76 -10.91 -14.07
C LEU A 135 -3.45 -10.48 -12.64
N TRP A 136 -2.60 -11.23 -11.93
CA TRP A 136 -2.27 -10.97 -10.54
C TRP A 136 -1.57 -9.62 -10.33
N LEU A 137 -0.60 -9.28 -11.20
CA LEU A 137 0.10 -8.01 -11.18
C LEU A 137 -0.79 -6.86 -11.66
N GLY A 138 -1.65 -7.10 -12.65
CA GLY A 138 -2.57 -6.09 -13.18
C GLY A 138 -3.55 -5.60 -12.13
N VAL A 139 -4.13 -6.51 -11.34
CA VAL A 139 -5.04 -6.15 -10.25
C VAL A 139 -4.30 -5.36 -9.17
N GLN A 140 -3.09 -5.78 -8.78
CA GLN A 140 -2.25 -5.03 -7.84
C GLN A 140 -1.92 -3.62 -8.35
N GLY A 141 -1.54 -3.50 -9.63
CA GLY A 141 -1.26 -2.22 -10.28
C GLY A 141 -2.44 -1.24 -10.21
N VAL A 142 -3.68 -1.73 -10.33
CA VAL A 142 -4.89 -0.89 -10.16
C VAL A 142 -5.01 -0.40 -8.71
N CYS A 143 -4.78 -1.26 -7.71
CA CYS A 143 -4.82 -0.88 -6.30
C CYS A 143 -3.78 0.19 -5.96
N LEU A 144 -2.55 0.01 -6.45
CA LEU A 144 -1.46 0.99 -6.30
C LEU A 144 -1.80 2.31 -7.00
N ALA A 145 -2.42 2.29 -8.19
CA ALA A 145 -2.85 3.50 -8.87
C ALA A 145 -3.91 4.28 -8.07
N VAL A 146 -4.87 3.57 -7.45
CA VAL A 146 -5.87 4.18 -6.56
C VAL A 146 -5.20 4.83 -5.35
N CYS A 147 -4.25 4.14 -4.71
CA CYS A 147 -3.47 4.68 -3.59
C CYS A 147 -2.68 5.93 -4.01
N PHE A 148 -2.02 5.88 -5.17
CA PHE A 148 -1.23 6.96 -5.73
C PHE A 148 -2.07 8.22 -5.99
N VAL A 149 -3.27 8.08 -6.57
CA VAL A 149 -4.20 9.20 -6.73
C VAL A 149 -4.58 9.81 -5.38
N GLY A 150 -4.83 8.98 -4.37
CA GLY A 150 -5.07 9.42 -2.99
C GLY A 150 -3.89 10.22 -2.42
N ALA A 151 -2.66 9.74 -2.62
CA ALA A 151 -1.44 10.39 -2.14
C ALA A 151 -1.23 11.76 -2.82
N VAL A 152 -1.43 11.85 -4.15
CA VAL A 152 -1.35 13.12 -4.88
C VAL A 152 -2.39 14.12 -4.37
N MET A 153 -3.61 13.66 -4.07
CA MET A 153 -4.64 14.52 -3.47
C MET A 153 -4.27 14.98 -2.06
N ALA A 154 -3.62 14.12 -1.26
CA ALA A 154 -3.14 14.48 0.07
C ALA A 154 -2.06 15.55 0.00
N VAL A 155 -1.04 15.37 -0.85
CA VAL A 155 0.06 16.33 -1.06
C VAL A 155 -0.49 17.69 -1.49
N ARG A 156 -1.36 17.73 -2.51
CA ARG A 156 -1.99 18.98 -2.95
C ARG A 156 -2.80 19.66 -1.85
N GLY A 157 -3.46 18.88 -1.00
CA GLY A 157 -4.19 19.41 0.15
C GLY A 157 -3.26 20.02 1.20
N ILE A 158 -2.10 19.41 1.42
CA ILE A 158 -1.07 19.92 2.34
C ILE A 158 -0.50 21.23 1.78
N ASP A 159 -0.09 21.25 0.51
CA ASP A 159 0.48 22.43 -0.16
C ASP A 159 -0.48 23.62 -0.09
N SER A 160 -1.75 23.40 -0.46
CA SER A 160 -2.78 24.45 -0.37
C SER A 160 -3.00 24.95 1.07
N THR A 161 -2.79 24.10 2.08
CA THR A 161 -2.91 24.52 3.48
C THR A 161 -1.68 25.34 3.91
N LEU A 162 -0.49 24.93 3.47
CA LEU A 162 0.76 25.65 3.73
C LEU A 162 0.76 27.04 3.11
N ASP A 163 0.38 27.17 1.84
CA ASP A 163 0.29 28.46 1.15
C ASP A 163 -0.67 29.42 1.87
N GLY A 164 -1.81 28.91 2.35
CA GLY A 164 -2.77 29.68 3.12
C GLY A 164 -2.26 30.11 4.50
N ALA A 165 -1.36 29.33 5.12
CA ALA A 165 -0.77 29.66 6.41
C ALA A 165 0.37 30.69 6.30
N ILE A 166 1.14 30.69 5.19
CA ILE A 166 2.22 31.65 4.95
C ILE A 166 1.67 33.05 4.59
N ALA A 167 0.47 33.11 4.00
CA ALA A 167 -0.16 34.36 3.60
C ALA A 167 -0.81 35.17 4.74
N GLN A 168 -0.79 34.65 5.98
CA GLN A 168 -1.34 35.28 7.20
C GLN A 168 -0.24 35.90 8.06
#